data_AF-A0A015K5G3-F1
#
_entry.id   AF-A0A015K5G3-F1
#
_cell.length_a   1.000
_cell.length_b   1.000
_cell.length_c   1.000
_cell.angle_alpha   90.00
_cell.angle_beta   90.00
_cell.angle_gamma   90.00
#
_symmetry.space_group_name_H-M   'P 1'
#
loop_
_entity.id
_entity.type
_entity.pdbx_description
1 polymer ?
#
loop_
_entity_poly.entity_id
_entity_poly.type
_entity_poly.pdbx_seq_one_letter_code
_entity_poly.pdbx_strand_id
1 'polypeptide(L)'
;MAMTSFFFLRFWRKHILNLSEIYPDFISLKKNFLADQSYSILISLAESIVLLVKAHREFYSSVPLLSWMHGSEAVEHFFGVARQINSDFTYADLIYLIPKIAQHSKALRNNIIIYEKEKSVREGIIYHIIKLLLPSI
;
A
#
# COMPACT_ATOMS: atom_id res chain seq x y z
N MET A 1 -5.76 17.12 -3.54
CA MET A 1 -4.89 16.59 -2.47
C MET A 1 -3.42 16.67 -2.84
N ALA A 2 -2.91 16.00 -3.89
CA ALA A 2 -1.48 16.04 -4.27
C ALA A 2 -0.91 17.45 -4.45
N MET A 3 -1.57 18.33 -5.21
CA MET A 3 -1.13 19.72 -5.41
C MET A 3 -1.14 20.53 -4.10
N THR A 4 -2.15 20.34 -3.26
CA THR A 4 -2.24 21.00 -1.95
C THR A 4 -1.07 20.59 -1.05
N SER A 5 -0.75 19.29 -0.99
CA SER A 5 0.40 18.76 -0.24
C SER A 5 1.73 19.28 -0.79
N PHE A 6 1.88 19.35 -2.13
CA PHE A 6 3.06 19.91 -2.77
C PHE A 6 3.32 21.35 -2.34
N PHE A 7 2.32 22.22 -2.45
CA PHE A 7 2.47 23.63 -2.05
C PHE A 7 2.68 23.78 -0.55
N PHE A 8 1.92 23.04 0.26
CA PHE A 8 2.08 23.04 1.71
C PHE A 8 3.51 22.70 2.13
N LEU A 9 4.08 21.60 1.63
CA LEU A 9 5.43 21.18 1.98
C LEU A 9 6.49 22.20 1.58
N ARG A 10 6.31 22.86 0.42
CA ARG A 10 7.23 23.91 -0.04
C ARG A 10 7.15 25.17 0.81
N PHE A 11 5.94 25.62 1.13
CA PHE A 11 5.74 26.79 1.99
C PHE A 11 6.22 26.52 3.41
N TRP A 12 5.92 25.34 3.95
CA TRP A 12 6.39 24.91 5.25
C TRP A 12 7.93 24.88 5.32
N ARG A 13 8.59 24.31 4.29
CA ARG A 13 10.06 24.32 4.21
C ARG A 13 10.62 25.73 4.21
N LYS A 14 10.03 26.64 3.42
CA LYS A 14 10.48 28.03 3.34
C LYS A 14 10.25 28.77 4.65
N HIS A 15 9.14 28.51 5.33
CA HIS A 15 8.83 29.07 6.64
C HIS A 15 9.88 28.65 7.69
N ILE A 16 10.22 27.37 7.76
CA ILE A 16 11.25 26.87 8.68
C ILE A 16 12.63 27.44 8.35
N LEU A 17 12.98 27.61 7.07
CA LEU A 17 14.23 28.28 6.67
C LEU A 17 14.28 29.72 7.18
N ASN A 18 13.23 30.50 6.97
CA ASN A 18 13.17 31.88 7.45
C ASN A 18 13.27 31.95 8.98
N LEU A 19 12.64 31.02 9.70
CA LEU A 19 12.76 30.94 11.16
C LEU A 19 14.15 30.52 11.64
N SER A 20 14.85 29.67 10.88
CA SER A 20 16.21 29.26 11.17
C SER A 20 17.20 30.43 11.04
N GLU A 21 16.93 31.38 10.15
CA GLU A 21 17.71 32.62 10.04
C GLU A 21 17.49 33.57 11.23
N ILE A 22 16.26 33.63 11.77
CA ILE A 22 15.92 34.51 12.90
C ILE A 22 16.36 33.91 14.25
N TYR A 23 16.24 32.58 14.40
CA TYR A 23 16.51 31.86 15.64
C TYR A 23 17.46 30.67 15.40
N PRO A 24 18.72 30.91 15.03
CA PRO A 24 19.65 29.85 14.60
C PRO A 24 19.98 28.83 15.70
N ASP A 25 19.95 29.24 16.96
CA ASP A 25 20.28 28.38 18.10
C ASP A 25 19.18 27.35 18.41
N PHE A 26 17.93 27.68 18.07
CA PHE A 26 16.75 26.87 18.39
C PHE A 26 16.17 26.16 17.16
N ILE A 27 16.28 26.79 15.99
CA ILE A 27 15.61 26.34 14.78
C ILE A 27 16.62 25.97 13.72
N SER A 28 16.54 24.71 13.26
CA SER A 28 17.30 24.22 12.12
C SER A 28 16.43 23.37 11.22
N LEU A 29 16.71 23.42 9.91
CA LEU A 29 16.01 22.60 8.92
C LEU A 29 16.10 21.10 9.27
N LYS A 30 17.27 20.63 9.67
CA LYS A 30 17.53 19.21 9.94
C LYS A 30 16.77 18.65 11.14
N LYS A 31 16.42 19.50 12.12
CA LYS A 31 15.72 19.08 13.36
C LYS A 31 14.22 19.31 13.29
N ASN A 32 13.78 20.38 12.62
CA ASN A 32 12.39 20.86 12.70
C ASN A 32 11.60 20.64 11.40
N PHE A 33 12.24 20.08 10.38
CA PHE A 33 11.60 19.71 9.13
C PHE A 33 11.80 18.21 8.86
N LEU A 34 11.09 17.71 7.85
CA LEU A 34 11.25 16.35 7.34
C LEU A 34 12.70 16.08 6.93
N ALA A 35 13.13 14.82 7.05
CA ALA A 35 14.39 14.39 6.47
C ALA A 35 14.41 14.68 4.96
N ASP A 36 15.57 15.06 4.42
CA ASP A 36 15.71 15.46 3.01
C ASP A 36 15.24 14.36 2.05
N GLN A 37 15.49 13.10 2.39
CA GLN A 37 15.00 11.94 1.62
C GLN A 37 13.48 11.88 1.58
N SER A 38 12.82 11.97 2.73
CA SER A 38 11.35 11.96 2.82
C SER A 38 10.73 13.13 2.08
N TYR A 39 11.32 14.33 2.21
CA TYR A 39 10.87 15.50 1.46
C TYR A 39 10.99 15.30 -0.05
N SER A 40 12.12 14.77 -0.52
CA SER A 40 12.34 14.47 -1.95
C SER A 40 11.33 13.46 -2.49
N ILE A 41 11.05 12.38 -1.74
CA ILE A 41 10.06 11.37 -2.11
C ILE A 41 8.65 11.99 -2.20
N LEU A 42 8.24 12.78 -1.21
CA LEU A 42 6.90 13.37 -1.19
C LEU A 42 6.69 14.40 -2.31
N ILE A 43 7.70 15.21 -2.60
CA ILE A 43 7.64 16.16 -3.72
C ILE A 43 7.59 15.43 -5.06
N SER A 44 8.47 14.45 -5.26
CA SER A 44 8.49 13.63 -6.49
C SER A 44 7.16 12.90 -6.70
N LEU A 45 6.59 12.32 -5.65
CA LEU A 45 5.29 11.65 -5.72
C LEU A 45 4.18 12.61 -6.16
N ALA A 46 4.13 13.82 -5.60
CA ALA A 46 3.12 14.81 -5.97
C ALA A 46 3.26 15.24 -7.44
N GLU A 47 4.50 15.45 -7.93
CA GLU A 47 4.77 15.76 -9.34
C GLU A 47 4.39 14.60 -10.27
N SER A 48 4.74 13.37 -9.89
CA SER A 48 4.41 12.16 -10.64
C SER A 48 2.91 11.94 -10.78
N ILE A 49 2.10 12.23 -9.74
CA ILE A 49 0.64 12.12 -9.83
C ILE A 49 0.09 13.11 -10.88
N VAL A 50 0.62 14.33 -10.93
CA VAL A 50 0.18 15.33 -11.93
C VAL A 50 0.56 14.89 -13.33
N LEU A 51 1.79 14.39 -13.52
CA LEU A 51 2.24 13.84 -14.80
C LEU A 51 1.39 12.65 -15.23
N LEU A 52 1.05 11.75 -14.31
CA LEU A 52 0.17 10.62 -14.57
C LEU A 52 -1.23 11.07 -15.03
N VAL A 53 -1.81 12.07 -14.36
CA VAL A 53 -3.11 12.64 -14.77
C VAL A 53 -3.05 13.21 -16.19
N LYS A 54 -1.97 13.95 -16.51
CA LYS A 54 -1.78 14.52 -17.86
C LYS A 54 -1.63 13.42 -18.90
N ALA A 55 -0.73 12.47 -18.69
CA ALA A 55 -0.49 11.37 -19.61
C ALA A 55 -1.75 10.52 -19.80
N HIS A 56 -2.46 10.16 -18.71
CA HIS A 56 -3.69 9.38 -18.81
C HIS A 56 -4.77 10.10 -19.64
N ARG A 57 -4.90 11.42 -19.49
CA ARG A 57 -5.85 12.20 -20.28
C ARG A 57 -5.49 12.21 -21.77
N GLU A 58 -4.20 12.22 -22.11
CA GLU A 58 -3.71 12.19 -23.49
C GLU A 58 -3.94 10.83 -24.15
N PHE A 59 -3.64 9.72 -23.44
CA PHE A 59 -3.75 8.36 -24.01
C PHE A 59 -5.13 7.72 -23.86
N TYR A 60 -5.89 8.07 -22.81
CA TYR A 60 -7.16 7.45 -22.44
C TYR A 60 -8.23 8.50 -22.15
N SER A 61 -8.51 9.36 -23.13
CA SER A 61 -9.43 10.49 -22.98
C SER A 61 -10.89 10.08 -22.69
N SER A 62 -11.29 8.87 -23.06
CA SER A 62 -12.64 8.33 -22.85
C SER A 62 -12.87 7.70 -21.48
N VAL A 63 -11.81 7.44 -20.70
CA VAL A 63 -11.89 6.75 -19.41
C VAL A 63 -11.36 7.67 -18.31
N PRO A 64 -12.10 7.87 -17.20
CA PRO A 64 -11.58 8.65 -16.09
C PRO A 64 -10.49 7.87 -15.34
N LEU A 65 -9.43 8.57 -14.91
CA LEU A 65 -8.39 7.99 -14.05
C LEU A 65 -8.95 7.74 -12.65
N LEU A 66 -8.93 6.48 -12.19
CA LEU A 66 -9.38 6.07 -10.86
C LEU A 66 -8.18 5.85 -9.94
N SER A 67 -7.70 6.91 -9.27
CA SER A 67 -6.45 6.86 -8.50
C SER A 67 -6.42 5.80 -7.40
N TRP A 68 -7.57 5.50 -6.79
CA TRP A 68 -7.69 4.48 -5.73
C TRP A 68 -7.51 3.05 -6.24
N MET A 69 -7.72 2.80 -7.54
CA MET A 69 -7.51 1.47 -8.14
C MET A 69 -6.01 1.16 -8.39
N HIS A 70 -5.15 2.18 -8.26
CA HIS A 70 -3.71 2.07 -8.53
C HIS A 70 -2.87 2.02 -7.24
N GLY A 71 -3.49 1.70 -6.10
CA GLY A 71 -2.80 1.46 -4.83
C GLY A 71 -2.17 0.06 -4.74
N SER A 72 -1.43 -0.18 -3.65
CA SER A 72 -0.85 -1.49 -3.31
C SER A 72 -1.84 -2.45 -2.65
N GLU A 73 -3.07 -2.02 -2.35
CA GLU A 73 -4.06 -2.80 -1.60
C GLU A 73 -4.26 -4.22 -2.16
N ALA A 74 -4.41 -4.37 -3.47
CA ALA A 74 -4.56 -5.69 -4.10
C ALA A 74 -3.32 -6.60 -3.88
N VAL A 75 -2.13 -6.01 -3.89
CA VAL A 75 -0.85 -6.70 -3.66
C VAL A 75 -0.71 -7.07 -2.18
N GLU A 76 -1.08 -6.17 -1.27
CA GLU A 76 -1.10 -6.42 0.17
C GLU A 76 -2.06 -7.56 0.52
N HIS A 77 -3.26 -7.57 -0.06
CA HIS A 77 -4.20 -8.68 0.09
C HIS A 77 -3.64 -9.99 -0.46
N PHE A 78 -3.02 -9.96 -1.64
CA PHE A 78 -2.38 -11.14 -2.22
C PHE A 78 -1.33 -11.74 -1.27
N PHE A 79 -0.43 -10.90 -0.74
CA PHE A 79 0.58 -11.35 0.23
C PHE A 79 -0.01 -11.73 1.59
N GLY A 80 -1.10 -11.08 2.00
CA GLY A 80 -1.85 -11.44 3.20
C GLY A 80 -2.40 -12.86 3.12
N VAL A 81 -3.03 -13.23 2.00
CA VAL A 81 -3.51 -14.61 1.78
C VAL A 81 -2.33 -15.58 1.65
N ALA A 82 -1.26 -15.20 0.96
CA ALA A 82 -0.07 -16.05 0.85
C ALA A 82 0.50 -16.40 2.24
N ARG A 83 0.64 -15.39 3.12
CA ARG A 83 1.12 -15.57 4.50
C ARG A 83 0.17 -16.38 5.39
N GLN A 84 -1.13 -16.33 5.12
CA GLN A 84 -2.11 -17.19 5.82
C GLN A 84 -1.95 -18.66 5.47
N ILE A 85 -1.54 -18.97 4.23
CA ILE A 85 -1.33 -20.36 3.79
C ILE A 85 0.05 -20.87 4.22
N ASN A 86 1.08 -20.04 4.11
CA ASN A 86 2.43 -20.32 4.60
C ASN A 86 3.08 -19.01 5.07
N SER A 87 3.45 -18.92 6.35
CA SER A 87 4.00 -17.69 6.93
C SER A 87 5.35 -17.28 6.33
N ASP A 88 6.21 -18.27 6.05
CA ASP A 88 7.56 -18.11 5.51
C ASP A 88 7.69 -18.88 4.20
N PHE A 89 7.19 -18.27 3.11
CA PHE A 89 7.28 -18.84 1.77
C PHE A 89 8.54 -18.36 1.05
N THR A 90 9.19 -19.27 0.30
CA THR A 90 10.21 -18.91 -0.68
C THR A 90 9.55 -18.46 -2.00
N TYR A 91 10.33 -17.92 -2.93
CA TYR A 91 9.80 -17.56 -4.25
C TYR A 91 9.20 -18.77 -5.00
N ALA A 92 9.80 -19.95 -4.88
CA ALA A 92 9.26 -21.17 -5.47
C ALA A 92 7.90 -21.53 -4.87
N ASP A 93 7.78 -21.45 -3.54
CA ASP A 93 6.52 -21.69 -2.84
C ASP A 93 5.44 -20.70 -3.29
N LEU A 94 5.80 -19.42 -3.49
CA LEU A 94 4.87 -18.41 -4.00
C LEU A 94 4.28 -18.82 -5.36
N ILE A 95 5.10 -19.33 -6.29
CA ILE A 95 4.63 -19.80 -7.60
C ILE A 95 3.59 -20.91 -7.44
N TYR A 96 3.82 -21.86 -6.52
CA TYR A 96 2.86 -22.92 -6.23
C TYR A 96 1.61 -22.44 -5.46
N LEU A 97 1.72 -21.34 -4.73
CA LEU A 97 0.60 -20.72 -4.00
C LEU A 97 -0.34 -19.93 -4.90
N ILE A 98 0.14 -19.32 -6.00
CA ILE A 98 -0.69 -18.54 -6.94
C ILE A 98 -2.00 -19.23 -7.34
N PRO A 99 -2.02 -20.49 -7.84
CA PRO A 99 -3.27 -21.15 -8.20
C PRO A 99 -4.20 -21.40 -7.00
N LYS A 100 -3.65 -21.65 -5.80
CA LYS A 100 -4.44 -21.80 -4.56
C LYS A 100 -5.10 -20.48 -4.16
N ILE A 101 -4.37 -19.37 -4.24
CA ILE A 101 -4.90 -18.02 -3.96
C ILE A 101 -5.97 -17.65 -5.00
N ALA A 102 -5.77 -17.98 -6.27
CA ALA A 102 -6.75 -17.74 -7.32
C ALA A 102 -8.07 -18.49 -7.06
N GLN A 103 -7.99 -19.77 -6.66
CA GLN A 103 -9.17 -20.55 -6.26
C GLN A 103 -9.85 -19.96 -5.02
N HIS A 104 -9.08 -19.58 -4.00
CA HIS A 104 -9.60 -18.92 -2.79
C HIS A 104 -10.37 -17.63 -3.14
N SER A 105 -9.82 -16.78 -4.01
CA SER A 105 -10.47 -15.54 -4.46
C SER A 105 -11.79 -15.80 -5.22
N LYS A 106 -11.89 -16.93 -5.94
CA LYS A 106 -13.07 -17.31 -6.69
C LYS A 106 -14.16 -17.85 -5.77
N ALA A 107 -13.78 -18.68 -4.80
CA ALA A 107 -14.69 -19.21 -3.78
C ALA A 107 -15.23 -18.09 -2.86
N LEU A 108 -14.40 -17.09 -2.54
CA LEU A 108 -14.82 -15.87 -1.83
C LEU A 108 -15.90 -15.10 -2.58
N ARG A 109 -15.67 -14.80 -3.86
CA ARG A 109 -16.62 -14.08 -4.71
C ARG A 109 -17.95 -14.80 -4.89
N ASN A 110 -17.94 -16.13 -4.82
CA ASN A 110 -19.12 -16.96 -4.95
C ASN A 110 -19.84 -17.21 -3.60
N ASN A 111 -19.40 -16.59 -2.50
CA ASN A 111 -19.93 -16.81 -1.13
C ASN A 111 -19.95 -18.29 -0.68
N ILE A 112 -19.06 -19.12 -1.21
CA ILE A 112 -19.00 -20.56 -0.88
C ILE A 112 -18.23 -20.80 0.44
N ILE A 113 -17.44 -19.82 0.90
CA ILE A 113 -16.57 -19.98 2.07
C ILE A 113 -17.32 -19.59 3.35
N ILE A 114 -17.51 -20.58 4.23
CA ILE A 114 -17.95 -20.38 5.62
C ILE A 114 -16.69 -20.19 6.47
N TYR A 115 -16.51 -19.01 7.06
CA TYR A 115 -15.44 -18.75 8.00
C TYR A 115 -15.84 -19.24 9.39
N GLU A 116 -15.33 -20.40 9.84
CA GLU A 116 -15.38 -20.77 11.25
C GLU A 116 -14.29 -20.02 12.01
N LYS A 117 -14.73 -19.19 12.97
CA LYS A 117 -13.87 -18.34 13.79
C LYS A 117 -13.49 -19.08 15.06
N GLU A 118 -12.35 -19.76 15.09
CA GLU A 118 -11.77 -20.21 16.36
C GLU A 118 -10.79 -19.17 16.92
N LYS A 119 -10.98 -18.81 18.19
CA LYS A 119 -10.12 -17.92 18.96
C LYS A 119 -8.98 -18.75 19.56
N SER A 120 -7.76 -18.59 19.04
CA SER A 120 -6.53 -18.99 19.76
C SER A 120 -5.88 -17.75 20.37
N VAL A 121 -5.60 -17.82 21.67
CA VAL A 121 -5.34 -16.68 22.58
C VAL A 121 -3.88 -16.19 22.56
N ARG A 122 -2.98 -16.69 21.70
CA ARG A 122 -1.55 -16.34 21.83
C ARG A 122 -0.76 -15.92 20.59
N GLU A 123 -1.24 -16.15 19.38
CA GLU A 123 -0.58 -15.66 18.15
C GLU A 123 -1.69 -15.23 17.19
N GLY A 124 -1.48 -14.11 16.49
CA GLY A 124 -2.50 -13.39 15.74
C GLY A 124 -3.42 -14.29 14.91
N ILE A 125 -4.72 -13.94 14.89
CA ILE A 125 -5.84 -14.61 14.22
C ILE A 125 -5.40 -15.59 13.11
N ILE A 126 -5.28 -16.86 13.46
CA ILE A 126 -5.09 -17.96 12.51
C ILE A 126 -6.49 -18.35 12.02
N TYR A 127 -6.83 -18.02 10.78
CA TYR A 127 -7.98 -18.64 10.13
C TYR A 127 -7.59 -20.08 9.80
N HIS A 128 -8.10 -21.04 10.56
CA HIS A 128 -7.94 -22.45 10.20
C HIS A 128 -8.83 -22.74 9.00
N ILE A 129 -8.23 -23.00 7.83
CA ILE A 129 -8.94 -23.47 6.63
C ILE A 129 -9.34 -24.92 6.89
N ILE A 130 -10.47 -25.15 7.57
CA ILE A 130 -11.03 -26.49 7.72
C ILE A 130 -11.72 -26.88 6.41
N LYS A 131 -10.98 -27.69 5.65
CA LYS A 131 -11.47 -28.89 4.94
C LYS A 131 -12.50 -28.67 3.84
N LEU A 132 -12.04 -28.31 2.62
CA LEU A 132 -12.74 -28.68 1.37
C LEU A 132 -11.82 -28.81 0.13
N LEU A 133 -10.50 -29.01 0.31
CA LEU A 133 -9.56 -29.24 -0.81
C LEU A 133 -8.68 -30.49 -0.61
N LEU A 134 -9.23 -31.54 -0.03
CA LEU A 134 -8.71 -32.90 -0.23
C LEU A 134 -9.86 -33.75 -0.78
N PRO A 135 -9.92 -34.01 -2.10
CA PRO A 135 -10.59 -35.22 -2.55
C PRO A 135 -9.85 -36.39 -1.91
N SER A 136 -10.59 -37.15 -1.11
CA SER A 136 -10.19 -38.41 -0.51
C SER A 136 -9.42 -39.30 -1.50
N ILE A 137 -8.16 -39.57 -1.17
CA ILE A 137 -7.48 -40.82 -1.50
C ILE A 137 -7.16 -41.47 -0.16
#